data_AF-A0A2D0PBR9-F1
#
_entry.id   AF-A0A2D0PBR9-F1
#
_cell.length_a   1.000
_cell.length_b   1.000
_cell.length_c   1.000
_cell.angle_alpha   90.00
_cell.angle_beta   90.00
_cell.angle_gamma   90.00
#
_symmetry.space_group_name_H-M   'P 1'
#
loop_
_entity.id
_entity.type
_entity.pdbx_description
1 polymer ?
#
loop_
_entity_poly.entity_id
_entity_poly.type
_entity_poly.pdbx_seq_one_letter_code
_entity_poly.pdbx_strand_id
1 'polypeptide(L)'
;MYGITLSVFALMFLISSAVAQDIRSETTCQTHKRNSQGSRALVKWDIRCDDQGYYLPLQCTQDSPKWCACYNKEGVITQPSKSTKSCECFLAKDNAQKNSASECETPKCASSGKFEAKQCCATTRKCHCVNTTTGERTTEPTTNQNLQCN
;
A
#
# COMPACT_ATOMS: atom_id res chain seq x y z
N MET A 1 -0.27 -28.84 60.42
CA MET A 1 -1.20 -28.14 59.50
C MET A 1 -0.50 -27.16 58.54
N TYR A 2 0.77 -27.36 58.18
CA TYR A 2 1.55 -26.47 57.30
C TYR A 2 2.02 -27.13 55.98
N GLY A 3 1.71 -28.42 55.76
CA GLY A 3 2.15 -29.16 54.57
C GLY A 3 1.23 -29.03 53.35
N ILE A 4 -0.06 -28.72 53.57
CA ILE A 4 -1.06 -28.56 52.50
C ILE A 4 -0.96 -27.16 51.87
N THR A 5 -0.51 -26.16 52.61
CA THR A 5 -0.35 -24.80 52.09
C THR A 5 0.84 -24.68 51.13
N LEU A 6 1.99 -25.29 51.43
CA LEU A 6 3.16 -25.25 50.53
C LEU A 6 2.93 -25.93 49.18
N SER A 7 2.15 -27.01 49.15
CA SER A 7 1.86 -27.79 47.95
C SER A 7 0.88 -27.09 47.01
N VAL A 8 -0.05 -26.30 47.54
CA VAL A 8 -0.98 -25.48 46.74
C VAL A 8 -0.27 -24.27 46.11
N PHE A 9 0.66 -23.63 46.83
CA PHE A 9 1.45 -22.54 46.27
C PHE A 9 2.44 -23.01 45.19
N ALA A 10 3.02 -24.21 45.32
CA ALA A 10 3.88 -24.79 44.29
C ALA A 10 3.11 -25.12 42.99
N LEU A 11 1.85 -25.57 43.08
CA LEU A 11 1.02 -25.82 41.90
C LEU A 11 0.57 -24.53 41.20
N MET A 12 0.33 -23.45 41.94
CA MET A 12 -0.05 -22.15 41.37
C MET A 12 1.11 -21.46 40.61
N PHE A 13 2.36 -21.77 40.95
CA PHE A 13 3.54 -21.26 40.23
C PHE A 13 3.93 -22.09 39.00
N LEU A 14 3.48 -23.34 38.89
CA LEU A 14 3.78 -24.20 37.72
C LEU A 14 2.84 -23.96 36.53
N ILE A 15 1.74 -23.22 36.70
CA ILE A 15 0.81 -22.87 35.61
C ILE A 15 1.13 -21.49 35.00
N SER A 16 2.22 -20.83 35.43
CA SER A 16 2.68 -19.56 34.83
C SER A 16 3.68 -19.75 33.69
N SER A 17 4.01 -21.00 33.31
CA SER A 17 4.88 -21.26 32.18
C SER A 17 4.15 -21.03 30.85
N ALA A 18 4.50 -19.90 30.22
CA ALA A 18 4.52 -19.67 28.78
C ALA A 18 3.18 -19.80 28.03
N VAL A 19 2.28 -18.86 28.27
CA VAL A 19 1.52 -18.28 27.15
C VAL A 19 2.02 -16.85 27.02
N ALA A 20 3.13 -16.67 26.30
CA ALA A 20 3.34 -15.42 25.59
C ALA A 20 2.22 -15.36 24.54
N GLN A 21 1.01 -14.98 24.97
CA GLN A 21 -0.01 -14.53 24.05
C GLN A 21 0.58 -13.29 23.40
N ASP A 22 1.11 -13.47 22.20
CA ASP A 22 1.35 -12.38 21.28
C ASP A 22 -0.04 -11.77 21.01
N ILE A 23 -0.48 -10.85 21.88
CA ILE A 23 -1.62 -9.97 21.61
C ILE A 23 -1.10 -9.00 20.55
N ARG A 24 -0.85 -9.51 19.35
CA ARG A 24 -0.58 -8.69 18.19
C ARG A 24 -1.89 -7.98 17.90
N SER A 25 -2.02 -6.76 18.41
CA SER A 25 -3.16 -5.89 18.15
C SER A 25 -3.43 -5.89 16.64
N GLU A 26 -4.67 -6.20 16.25
CA GLU A 26 -5.07 -6.29 14.85
C GLU A 26 -4.71 -4.97 14.16
N THR A 27 -3.93 -5.03 13.07
CA THR A 27 -3.51 -3.82 12.37
C THR A 27 -4.69 -3.17 11.63
N THR A 28 -4.50 -1.92 11.17
CA THR A 28 -5.49 -1.23 10.34
C THR A 28 -5.89 -2.05 9.10
N CYS A 29 -4.92 -2.67 8.41
CA CYS A 29 -5.21 -3.51 7.25
C CYS A 29 -5.99 -4.77 7.62
N GLN A 30 -5.59 -5.45 8.69
CA GLN A 30 -6.24 -6.69 9.14
C GLN A 30 -7.70 -6.42 9.56
N THR A 31 -7.92 -5.34 10.32
CA THR A 31 -9.25 -4.87 10.71
C THR A 31 -10.11 -4.56 9.49
N HIS A 32 -9.55 -3.84 8.51
CA HIS A 32 -10.25 -3.52 7.26
C HIS A 32 -10.61 -4.80 6.50
N LYS A 33 -9.67 -5.74 6.36
CA LYS A 33 -9.90 -7.05 5.72
C LYS A 33 -11.04 -7.83 6.35
N ARG A 34 -11.07 -7.94 7.68
CA ARG A 34 -12.14 -8.62 8.40
C ARG A 34 -13.49 -7.95 8.16
N ASN A 35 -13.55 -6.62 8.21
CA ASN A 35 -14.78 -5.87 7.99
C ASN A 35 -15.30 -5.99 6.54
N SER A 36 -14.41 -6.00 5.54
CA SER A 36 -14.76 -6.16 4.12
C SER A 36 -15.32 -7.53 3.77
N GLN A 37 -15.01 -8.56 4.56
CA GLN A 37 -15.54 -9.92 4.42
C GLN A 37 -16.85 -10.16 5.20
N GLY A 38 -17.27 -9.19 6.02
CA GLY A 38 -18.48 -9.30 6.82
C GLY A 38 -19.74 -9.40 5.95
N SER A 39 -20.73 -10.17 6.42
CA SER A 39 -22.02 -10.35 5.72
C SER A 39 -22.82 -9.06 5.50
N ARG A 40 -22.50 -7.99 6.23
CA ARG A 40 -23.13 -6.67 6.14
C ARG A 40 -22.41 -5.71 5.17
N ALA A 41 -21.30 -6.12 4.55
CA ALA A 41 -20.57 -5.25 3.63
C ALA A 41 -21.37 -5.05 2.33
N LEU A 42 -21.70 -3.79 2.02
CA LEU A 42 -22.39 -3.43 0.77
C LEU A 42 -21.52 -3.68 -0.46
N VAL A 43 -20.20 -3.48 -0.32
CA VAL A 43 -19.19 -3.76 -1.34
C VAL A 43 -18.14 -4.65 -0.72
N LYS A 44 -17.93 -5.83 -1.31
CA LYS A 44 -16.92 -6.78 -0.85
C LYS A 44 -15.57 -6.42 -1.44
N TRP A 45 -14.70 -5.86 -0.61
CA TRP A 45 -13.30 -5.64 -0.96
C TRP A 45 -12.47 -6.89 -0.68
N ASP A 46 -11.58 -7.23 -1.61
CA ASP A 46 -10.49 -8.19 -1.42
C ASP A 46 -9.29 -7.44 -0.82
N ILE A 47 -9.37 -7.16 0.48
CA ILE A 47 -8.28 -6.48 1.19
C ILE A 47 -7.16 -7.48 1.49
N ARG A 48 -5.96 -7.14 1.03
CA ARG A 48 -4.75 -7.94 1.19
C ARG A 48 -3.72 -7.19 2.01
N CYS A 49 -3.19 -7.88 3.01
CA CYS A 49 -2.13 -7.38 3.87
C CYS A 49 -0.86 -8.22 3.65
N ASP A 50 0.31 -7.64 3.89
CA ASP A 50 1.56 -8.38 4.03
C ASP A 50 1.65 -9.09 5.40
N ASP A 51 2.77 -9.78 5.66
CA ASP A 51 3.06 -10.50 6.91
C ASP A 51 3.15 -9.57 8.14
N GLN A 52 3.61 -8.34 7.92
CA GLN A 52 3.63 -7.28 8.92
C GLN A 52 2.25 -6.68 9.17
N GLY A 53 1.26 -6.95 8.33
CA GLY A 53 -0.09 -6.43 8.45
C GLY A 53 -0.25 -5.02 7.87
N TYR A 54 0.65 -4.58 6.99
CA TYR A 54 0.44 -3.39 6.15
C TYR A 54 -0.33 -3.76 4.89
N TYR A 55 -0.93 -2.77 4.24
CA TYR A 55 -1.61 -2.98 2.97
C TYR A 55 -0.62 -3.39 1.87
N LEU A 56 -1.01 -4.38 1.06
CA LEU A 56 -0.42 -4.51 -0.27
C LEU A 56 -0.85 -3.32 -1.15
N PRO A 57 -0.06 -2.93 -2.17
CA PRO A 57 -0.36 -1.71 -2.93
C PRO A 57 -1.72 -1.69 -3.63
N LEU A 58 -2.09 -2.79 -4.31
CA LEU A 58 -3.30 -2.86 -5.12
C LEU A 58 -4.40 -3.60 -4.37
N GLN A 59 -5.49 -2.90 -4.05
CA GLN A 59 -6.68 -3.45 -3.41
C GLN A 59 -7.84 -3.38 -4.39
N CYS A 60 -8.66 -4.43 -4.49
CA CYS A 60 -9.75 -4.48 -5.47
C CYS A 60 -11.04 -5.02 -4.86
N THR A 61 -12.18 -4.72 -5.48
CA THR A 61 -13.44 -5.41 -5.18
C THR A 61 -13.38 -6.88 -5.63
N GLN A 62 -14.12 -7.75 -4.93
CA GLN A 62 -14.26 -9.16 -5.28
C GLN A 62 -15.14 -9.31 -6.54
N ASP A 63 -16.25 -8.58 -6.56
CA ASP A 63 -17.26 -8.67 -7.61
C ASP A 63 -16.81 -8.00 -8.92
N SER A 64 -17.39 -8.48 -10.02
CA SER A 64 -17.18 -7.92 -11.35
C SER A 64 -18.27 -6.91 -11.71
N PRO A 65 -17.92 -5.78 -12.37
CA PRO A 65 -16.57 -5.39 -12.77
C PRO A 65 -15.71 -5.00 -11.56
N LYS A 66 -14.43 -5.38 -11.55
CA LYS A 66 -13.53 -5.01 -10.45
C LYS A 66 -13.19 -3.52 -10.47
N TRP A 67 -13.38 -2.86 -9.34
CA TRP A 67 -12.80 -1.56 -9.06
C TRP A 67 -11.60 -1.74 -8.15
N CYS A 68 -10.48 -1.10 -8.49
CA CYS A 68 -9.26 -1.17 -7.71
C CYS A 68 -8.80 0.22 -7.28
N ALA A 69 -8.21 0.30 -6.10
CA ALA A 69 -7.58 1.49 -5.53
C ALA A 69 -6.17 1.14 -5.05
N CYS A 70 -5.32 2.16 -5.01
CA CYS A 70 -3.96 2.03 -4.52
C CYS A 70 -3.88 2.46 -3.06
N TYR A 71 -3.08 1.72 -2.31
CA TYR A 71 -2.81 1.92 -0.89
C TYR A 71 -1.30 2.07 -0.69
N ASN A 72 -0.90 2.97 0.19
CA ASN A 72 0.42 2.91 0.82
C ASN A 72 0.33 1.98 2.05
N LYS A 73 1.40 1.89 2.85
CA LYS A 73 1.41 1.02 4.03
C LYS A 73 0.34 1.40 5.06
N GLU A 74 -0.03 2.68 5.11
CA GLU A 74 -0.94 3.23 6.12
C GLU A 74 -2.42 3.21 5.68
N GLY A 75 -2.71 3.38 4.39
CA GLY A 75 -4.08 3.51 3.90
C GLY A 75 -4.22 3.83 2.41
N VAL A 76 -5.45 4.17 2.02
CA VAL A 76 -5.82 4.45 0.62
C VAL A 76 -5.22 5.77 0.14
N ILE A 77 -4.71 5.79 -1.09
CA ILE A 77 -4.11 6.98 -1.73
C ILE A 77 -4.76 7.34 -3.07
N THR A 78 -5.60 6.47 -3.64
CA THR A 78 -6.37 6.78 -4.85
C THR A 78 -7.84 6.42 -4.72
N GLN A 79 -8.69 7.07 -5.52
CA GLN A 79 -10.08 6.66 -5.65
C GLN A 79 -10.18 5.33 -6.44
N PRO A 80 -11.17 4.47 -6.12
CA PRO A 80 -11.40 3.24 -6.87
C PRO A 80 -11.69 3.48 -8.35
N SER A 81 -11.03 2.74 -9.23
CA SER A 81 -11.28 2.79 -10.68
C SER A 81 -11.18 1.41 -11.33
N LYS A 82 -11.92 1.21 -12.44
CA LYS A 82 -11.80 0.02 -13.29
C LYS A 82 -10.49 -0.02 -14.08
N SER A 83 -9.89 1.14 -14.33
CA SER A 83 -8.64 1.27 -15.10
C SER A 83 -7.40 0.90 -14.31
N THR A 84 -7.43 1.02 -12.97
CA THR A 84 -6.27 0.76 -12.11
C THR A 84 -5.89 -0.71 -12.16
N LYS A 85 -4.66 -1.00 -12.58
CA LYS A 85 -4.06 -2.34 -12.66
C LYS A 85 -2.71 -2.45 -11.95
N SER A 86 -2.15 -1.32 -11.54
CA SER A 86 -0.80 -1.16 -11.01
C SER A 86 -0.82 0.06 -10.07
N CYS A 87 0.15 0.14 -9.16
CA CYS A 87 0.23 1.20 -8.15
C CYS A 87 1.62 1.83 -8.03
N GLU A 88 2.57 1.39 -8.85
CA GLU A 88 3.98 1.78 -8.82
C GLU A 88 4.15 3.29 -8.96
N CYS A 89 3.47 3.91 -9.94
CA CYS A 89 3.54 5.36 -10.10
C CYS A 89 2.79 6.11 -8.99
N PHE A 90 1.61 5.63 -8.59
CA PHE A 90 0.83 6.29 -7.54
C PHE A 90 1.54 6.27 -6.18
N LEU A 91 2.25 5.18 -5.85
CA LEU A 91 3.11 5.10 -4.68
C LEU A 91 4.30 6.05 -4.78
N ALA A 92 4.98 6.10 -5.93
CA ALA A 92 6.06 7.04 -6.15
C ALA A 92 5.57 8.50 -6.02
N LYS A 93 4.38 8.79 -6.52
CA LYS A 93 3.72 10.10 -6.39
C LYS A 93 3.38 10.44 -4.94
N ASP A 94 2.77 9.53 -4.19
CA ASP A 94 2.47 9.70 -2.76
C ASP A 94 3.76 9.98 -1.97
N ASN A 95 4.81 9.20 -2.22
CA ASN A 95 6.11 9.40 -1.59
C ASN A 95 6.75 10.74 -1.95
N ALA A 96 6.70 11.16 -3.21
CA ALA A 96 7.21 12.47 -3.63
C ALA A 96 6.47 13.61 -2.91
N GLN A 97 5.14 13.52 -2.83
CA GLN A 97 4.30 14.51 -2.15
C GLN A 97 4.58 14.56 -0.63
N LYS A 98 4.70 13.41 0.03
CA LYS A 98 5.06 13.34 1.46
C LYS A 98 6.42 13.96 1.75
N ASN A 99 7.37 13.82 0.82
CA ASN A 99 8.70 14.43 0.94
C ASN A 99 8.75 15.88 0.43
N SER A 100 7.60 16.50 0.13
CA SER A 100 7.52 17.88 -0.37
C SER A 100 8.37 18.10 -1.63
N ALA A 101 8.47 17.06 -2.47
CA ALA A 101 9.16 17.14 -3.75
C ALA A 101 8.47 18.18 -4.65
N SER A 102 9.24 18.79 -5.54
CA SER A 102 8.69 19.74 -6.49
C SER A 102 7.73 19.06 -7.49
N GLU A 103 6.91 19.84 -8.20
CA GLU A 103 6.06 19.32 -9.27
C GLU A 103 6.89 18.59 -10.34
N CYS A 104 8.15 19.00 -10.55
CA CYS A 104 9.06 18.42 -11.53
C CYS A 104 9.67 17.08 -11.10
N GLU A 105 9.65 16.78 -9.81
CA GLU A 105 10.10 15.52 -9.22
C GLU A 105 8.93 14.59 -8.92
N THR A 106 7.70 15.12 -8.93
CA THR A 106 6.47 14.35 -8.76
C THR A 106 6.09 13.68 -10.08
N PRO A 107 6.07 12.33 -10.16
CA PRO A 107 5.81 11.64 -11.41
C PRO A 107 4.36 11.80 -11.89
N LYS A 108 4.19 11.87 -13.21
CA LYS A 108 2.90 11.78 -13.90
C LYS A 108 2.53 10.32 -14.13
N CYS A 109 1.31 9.98 -13.76
CA CYS A 109 0.81 8.62 -13.76
C CYS A 109 -0.34 8.47 -14.73
N ALA A 110 -0.30 7.40 -15.52
CA ALA A 110 -1.46 6.97 -16.29
C ALA A 110 -2.57 6.48 -15.36
N SER A 111 -3.80 6.46 -15.87
CA SER A 111 -4.98 5.95 -15.12
C SER A 111 -4.89 4.45 -14.75
N SER A 112 -3.95 3.72 -15.37
CA SER A 112 -3.62 2.34 -15.02
C SER A 112 -2.79 2.20 -13.74
N GLY A 113 -2.17 3.30 -13.31
CA GLY A 113 -1.22 3.39 -12.19
C GLY A 113 0.24 3.10 -12.54
N LYS A 114 0.51 2.91 -13.83
CA LYS A 114 1.86 2.96 -14.41
C LYS A 114 2.33 4.40 -14.62
N PHE A 115 3.62 4.57 -14.82
CA PHE A 115 4.19 5.87 -15.19
C PHE A 115 3.78 6.24 -16.61
N GLU A 116 3.48 7.51 -16.85
CA GLU A 116 3.44 8.02 -18.22
C GLU A 116 4.86 7.96 -18.81
N ALA A 117 5.01 7.43 -20.03
CA ALA A 117 6.33 7.23 -20.63
C ALA A 117 7.12 8.54 -20.78
N LYS A 118 6.42 9.67 -20.94
CA LYS A 118 7.00 11.01 -21.04
C LYS A 118 6.72 11.81 -19.77
N GLN A 119 7.77 12.23 -19.09
CA GLN A 119 7.70 13.06 -17.89
C GLN A 119 8.19 14.47 -18.23
N CYS A 120 7.40 15.49 -17.90
CA CYS A 120 7.69 16.88 -18.26
C CYS A 120 7.59 17.80 -17.04
N CYS A 121 8.62 18.62 -16.84
CA CYS A 121 8.68 19.66 -15.82
C CYS A 121 8.25 21.00 -16.42
N ALA A 122 7.12 21.54 -15.95
CA ALA A 122 6.58 22.80 -16.46
C ALA A 122 7.53 23.98 -16.21
N THR A 123 8.18 24.01 -15.03
CA THR A 123 9.10 25.09 -14.62
C THR A 123 10.33 25.19 -15.53
N THR A 124 10.97 24.07 -15.86
CA THR A 124 12.17 24.06 -16.71
C THR A 124 11.86 23.93 -18.20
N ARG A 125 10.60 23.62 -18.54
CA ARG A 125 10.15 23.29 -19.90
C ARG A 125 10.93 22.13 -20.55
N LYS A 126 11.46 21.23 -19.73
CA LYS A 126 12.17 20.02 -20.17
C LYS A 126 11.33 18.77 -19.95
N CYS A 127 11.42 17.84 -20.88
CA CYS A 127 10.83 16.52 -20.81
C CYS A 127 11.91 15.44 -20.92
N HIS A 128 11.66 14.29 -20.28
CA HIS A 128 12.47 13.08 -20.41
C HIS A 128 11.55 11.85 -20.52
N CYS A 129 12.11 10.74 -20.97
CA CYS A 129 11.42 9.46 -21.00
C CYS A 129 11.74 8.63 -19.77
N VAL A 130 10.79 7.78 -19.38
CA VAL A 130 10.94 6.83 -18.28
C VAL A 130 10.44 5.46 -18.68
N ASN A 131 10.96 4.42 -18.04
CA ASN A 131 10.36 3.09 -18.08
C ASN A 131 8.98 3.14 -17.42
N THR A 132 7.94 2.69 -18.12
CA THR A 132 6.55 2.81 -17.66
C THR A 132 6.23 1.97 -16.41
N THR A 133 7.06 0.99 -16.08
CA THR A 133 6.86 0.09 -14.93
C THR A 133 7.71 0.51 -13.74
N THR A 134 9.00 0.84 -13.95
CA THR A 134 9.92 1.18 -12.86
C THR A 134 10.01 2.68 -12.58
N GLY A 135 9.63 3.53 -13.53
CA GLY A 135 9.81 4.98 -13.44
C GLY A 135 11.25 5.45 -13.68
N GLU A 136 12.17 4.53 -14.01
CA GLU A 136 13.58 4.86 -14.26
C GLU A 136 13.75 5.70 -15.53
N ARG A 137 14.57 6.74 -15.46
CA ARG A 137 14.84 7.64 -16.58
C ARG A 137 15.62 6.91 -17.68
N THR A 138 15.12 6.99 -18.92
CA THR A 138 15.75 6.37 -20.09
C THR A 138 16.37 7.38 -21.06
N THR A 139 16.08 8.67 -20.90
CA THR A 139 16.67 9.75 -21.71
C THR A 139 16.98 10.99 -20.88
N GLU A 140 17.93 11.79 -21.35
CA GLU A 140 18.25 13.07 -20.72
C GLU A 140 17.14 14.12 -20.92
N PRO A 141 16.87 15.00 -19.93
CA PRO A 141 15.87 16.05 -20.07
C PRO A 141 16.18 17.04 -21.19
N THR A 142 15.25 17.18 -22.13
CA THR A 142 15.37 18.03 -23.33
C THR A 142 14.16 18.94 -23.50
N THR A 143 14.36 20.08 -24.18
CA THR A 143 13.29 21.00 -24.58
C THR A 143 12.63 20.61 -25.91
N ASN A 144 13.08 19.52 -26.54
CA ASN A 144 12.51 19.01 -27.79
C ASN A 144 11.05 18.58 -27.59
N GLN A 145 10.11 19.30 -28.21
CA GLN A 145 8.68 19.03 -28.13
C GLN A 145 8.26 17.72 -28.82
N ASN A 146 9.07 17.23 -29.75
CA ASN A 146 8.85 15.99 -30.49
C ASN A 146 9.53 14.77 -29.82
N LEU A 147 9.90 14.87 -28.54
CA LEU A 147 10.42 13.73 -27.80
C LEU A 147 9.40 12.57 -27.80
N GLN A 148 9.78 11.47 -28.43
CA GLN A 148 9.02 10.22 -28.45
C GLN A 148 9.55 9.29 -27.36
N CYS A 149 8.64 8.74 -26.56
CA CYS A 149 8.94 7.77 -25.51
C CYS A 149 8.18 6.48 -25.84
N ASN A 150 8.92 5.37 -25.84
CA ASN A 150 8.40 4.04 -26.17
C ASN A 150 7.98 3.27 -24.92
#